data_AF-A0A317CIE6-F1
#
_entry.id   AF-A0A317CIE6-F1
#
_cell.length_a   1.000
_cell.length_b   1.000
_cell.length_c   1.000
_cell.angle_alpha   90.00
_cell.angle_beta   90.00
_cell.angle_gamma   90.00
#
_symmetry.space_group_name_H-M   'P 1'
#
loop_
_entity.id
_entity.type
_entity.pdbx_description
1 polymer ?
#
loop_
_entity_poly.entity_id
_entity_poly.type
_entity_poly.pdbx_seq_one_letter_code
_entity_poly.pdbx_strand_id
1 'polypeptide(L)'
;MNEITPLLEQYNGLVNVIMNTDYSPQEYIATEQQLINTLKLLNGKLSYEHLASITRITQVVTTETVMVPMVDTISSIDGDESFNYLFNQFLDALDDDRNEVATAEACYQAMLKLDADRVEREGINLHPYFL
;
A
#
# COMPACT_ATOMS: atom_id res chain seq x y z
N MET A 1 -14.42 21.89 -6.59
CA MET A 1 -13.03 21.46 -6.85
C MET A 1 -12.90 20.06 -6.29
N ASN A 2 -12.56 19.05 -7.12
CA ASN A 2 -12.28 17.71 -6.60
C ASN A 2 -11.01 17.78 -5.77
N GLU A 3 -11.11 17.54 -4.46
CA GLU A 3 -9.99 17.58 -3.52
C GLU A 3 -8.92 16.49 -3.80
N ILE A 4 -9.21 15.55 -4.71
CA ILE A 4 -8.35 14.42 -5.04
C ILE A 4 -7.10 14.86 -5.82
N THR A 5 -7.24 15.76 -6.81
CA THR A 5 -6.11 16.16 -7.67
C THR A 5 -4.97 16.81 -6.88
N PRO A 6 -5.22 17.79 -5.98
CA PRO A 6 -4.15 18.36 -5.16
C PRO A 6 -3.50 17.34 -4.20
N LEU A 7 -4.28 16.39 -3.66
CA LEU A 7 -3.75 15.35 -2.77
C LEU A 7 -2.86 14.35 -3.54
N LEU A 8 -3.21 14.00 -4.77
CA LEU A 8 -2.39 13.14 -5.63
C LEU A 8 -1.11 13.84 -6.07
N GLU A 9 -1.17 15.14 -6.38
CA GLU A 9 0.02 15.94 -6.68
C GLU A 9 0.96 16.00 -5.48
N GLN A 10 0.42 16.23 -4.26
CA GLN A 10 1.20 16.18 -3.02
C GLN A 10 1.82 14.81 -2.81
N TYR A 11 1.04 13.73 -2.93
CA TYR A 11 1.52 12.36 -2.80
C TYR A 11 2.66 12.07 -3.78
N ASN A 12 2.46 12.34 -5.07
CA ASN A 12 3.48 12.11 -6.11
C ASN A 12 4.73 12.96 -5.89
N GLY A 13 4.57 14.18 -5.37
CA GLY A 13 5.66 15.03 -4.92
C GLY A 13 6.50 14.32 -3.87
N LEU A 14 5.89 13.87 -2.77
CA LEU A 14 6.56 13.17 -1.67
C LEU A 14 7.27 11.91 -2.15
N VAL A 15 6.62 11.08 -2.98
CA VAL A 15 7.22 9.88 -3.60
C VAL A 15 8.47 10.26 -4.40
N ASN A 16 8.39 11.30 -5.24
CA ASN A 16 9.54 11.74 -6.04
C ASN A 16 10.70 12.23 -5.17
N VAL A 17 10.44 12.93 -4.06
CA VAL A 17 11.53 13.34 -3.16
C VAL A 17 12.18 12.10 -2.54
N ILE A 18 11.39 11.11 -2.06
CA ILE A 18 11.89 9.82 -1.52
C ILE A 18 12.77 9.09 -2.54
N MET A 19 12.36 9.02 -3.80
CA MET A 19 13.08 8.28 -4.84
C MET A 19 14.41 8.91 -5.28
N ASN A 20 14.61 10.23 -5.09
CA ASN A 20 15.68 10.98 -5.80
C ASN A 20 16.63 11.78 -4.90
N THR A 21 16.55 11.65 -3.56
CA THR A 21 17.32 12.52 -2.65
C THR A 21 18.12 11.73 -1.62
N ASP A 22 19.38 12.14 -1.37
CA ASP A 22 20.16 11.70 -0.21
C ASP A 22 19.64 12.43 1.04
N TYR A 23 18.77 11.78 1.80
CA TYR A 23 18.20 12.34 3.02
C TYR A 23 19.11 12.18 4.24
N SER A 24 19.03 13.15 5.15
CA SER A 24 19.32 12.84 6.55
C SER A 24 18.19 11.95 7.14
N PRO A 25 18.48 11.10 8.14
CA PRO A 25 17.45 10.26 8.77
C PRO A 25 16.22 11.05 9.27
N GLN A 26 16.38 12.30 9.69
CA GLN A 26 15.29 13.14 10.21
C GLN A 26 14.34 13.63 9.10
N GLU A 27 14.90 14.02 7.95
CA GLU A 27 14.10 14.46 6.81
C GLU A 27 13.34 13.29 6.17
N TYR A 28 13.94 12.10 6.19
CA TYR A 28 13.28 10.87 5.77
C TYR A 28 12.04 10.58 6.64
N ILE A 29 12.19 10.56 7.97
CA ILE A 29 11.08 10.35 8.92
C ILE A 29 9.97 11.39 8.73
N ALA A 30 10.33 12.67 8.56
CA ALA A 30 9.35 13.73 8.33
C ALA A 30 8.58 13.53 7.03
N THR A 31 9.27 13.09 5.96
CA THR A 31 8.66 12.82 4.66
C THR A 31 7.74 11.59 4.71
N GLU A 32 8.15 10.51 5.37
CA GLU A 32 7.29 9.33 5.61
C GLU A 32 6.02 9.73 6.36
N GLN A 33 6.12 10.56 7.39
CA GLN A 33 4.95 11.00 8.15
C GLN A 33 3.96 11.81 7.28
N GLN A 34 4.46 12.68 6.40
CA GLN A 34 3.62 13.41 5.45
C GLN A 34 2.98 12.48 4.42
N LEU A 35 3.72 11.48 3.95
CA LEU A 35 3.23 10.48 3.01
C LEU A 35 2.07 9.69 3.64
N ILE A 36 2.25 9.19 4.86
CA ILE A 36 1.23 8.44 5.61
C ILE A 36 -0.04 9.28 5.80
N ASN A 37 0.11 10.55 6.18
CA ASN A 37 -1.04 11.45 6.33
C ASN A 37 -1.76 11.67 5.00
N THR A 38 -1.02 11.78 3.90
CA THR A 38 -1.60 11.96 2.56
C THR A 38 -2.34 10.69 2.11
N LEU A 39 -1.78 9.50 2.34
CA LEU A 39 -2.45 8.22 2.08
C LEU A 39 -3.79 8.11 2.82
N LYS A 40 -3.80 8.45 4.12
CA LYS A 40 -5.04 8.47 4.91
C LYS A 40 -6.11 9.41 4.36
N LEU A 41 -5.71 10.57 3.81
CA LEU A 41 -6.63 11.53 3.20
C LEU A 41 -7.16 11.07 1.82
N LEU A 42 -6.39 10.24 1.12
CA LEU A 42 -6.75 9.65 -0.18
C LEU A 42 -7.66 8.41 -0.04
N ASN A 43 -7.61 7.71 1.10
CA ASN A 43 -8.43 6.53 1.35
C ASN A 43 -9.93 6.82 1.09
N GLY A 44 -10.56 5.98 0.27
CA GLY A 44 -11.97 6.09 -0.11
C GLY A 44 -12.26 7.13 -1.20
N LYS A 45 -11.24 7.84 -1.70
CA LYS A 45 -11.39 8.86 -2.76
C LYS A 45 -10.79 8.44 -4.10
N LEU A 46 -10.11 7.30 -4.14
CA LEU A 46 -9.38 6.85 -5.31
C LEU A 46 -10.25 5.96 -6.20
N SER A 47 -9.78 5.78 -7.42
CA SER A 47 -10.39 4.94 -8.46
C SER A 47 -9.28 4.14 -9.14
N TYR A 48 -9.68 3.18 -9.97
CA TYR A 48 -8.75 2.30 -10.69
C TYR A 48 -7.62 3.04 -11.42
N GLU A 49 -7.90 4.20 -12.02
CA GLU A 49 -6.90 5.00 -12.76
C GLU A 49 -5.73 5.50 -11.88
N HIS A 50 -5.93 5.53 -10.56
CA HIS A 50 -4.95 6.03 -9.60
C HIS A 50 -4.05 4.93 -9.04
N LEU A 51 -4.39 3.64 -9.25
CA LEU A 51 -3.68 2.52 -8.64
C LEU A 51 -2.18 2.58 -8.92
N ALA A 52 -1.79 2.73 -10.19
CA ALA A 52 -0.39 2.79 -10.61
C ALA A 52 0.41 3.94 -9.95
N SER A 53 -0.26 5.05 -9.63
CA SER A 53 0.39 6.16 -8.93
C SER A 53 0.64 5.82 -7.46
N ILE A 54 -0.36 5.27 -6.78
CA ILE A 54 -0.28 4.92 -5.34
C ILE A 54 0.69 3.76 -5.08
N THR A 55 0.81 2.83 -6.02
CA THR A 55 1.71 1.69 -5.84
C THR A 55 3.17 2.03 -6.14
N ARG A 56 3.48 3.20 -6.71
CA ARG A 56 4.84 3.56 -7.13
C ARG A 56 5.84 3.63 -5.97
N ILE A 57 5.39 3.98 -4.77
CA ILE A 57 6.27 4.15 -3.61
C ILE A 57 6.95 2.84 -3.19
N THR A 58 6.37 1.68 -3.47
CA THR A 58 6.93 0.37 -3.07
C THR A 58 8.24 0.02 -3.74
N GLN A 59 8.61 0.74 -4.81
CA GLN A 59 9.91 0.64 -5.45
C GLN A 59 11.05 1.13 -4.55
N VAL A 60 10.75 1.95 -3.53
CA VAL A 60 11.76 2.63 -2.70
C VAL A 60 11.45 2.61 -1.20
N VAL A 61 10.21 2.33 -0.80
CA VAL A 61 9.83 2.17 0.61
C VAL A 61 9.14 0.84 0.81
N THR A 62 9.72 0.04 1.69
CA THR A 62 9.22 -1.25 2.13
C THR A 62 8.82 -1.25 3.60
N THR A 63 8.99 -0.14 4.32
CA THR A 63 8.75 -0.08 5.75
C THR A 63 7.27 -0.31 6.08
N GLU A 64 7.00 -1.18 7.05
CA GLU A 64 5.64 -1.47 7.56
C GLU A 64 4.84 -0.21 7.92
N THR A 65 5.54 0.84 8.37
CA THR A 65 4.95 2.14 8.75
C THR A 65 4.29 2.87 7.58
N VAL A 66 4.81 2.71 6.36
CA VAL A 66 4.22 3.26 5.12
C VAL A 66 3.35 2.23 4.41
N MET A 67 3.78 0.97 4.40
CA MET A 67 3.10 -0.10 3.67
C MET A 67 1.69 -0.36 4.20
N VAL A 68 1.48 -0.39 5.52
CA VAL A 68 0.14 -0.65 6.09
C VAL A 68 -0.88 0.43 5.69
N PRO A 69 -0.61 1.75 5.85
CA PRO A 69 -1.51 2.80 5.33
C PRO A 69 -1.73 2.75 3.82
N MET A 70 -0.71 2.36 3.05
CA MET A 70 -0.82 2.23 1.60
C MET A 70 -1.77 1.08 1.22
N VAL A 71 -1.62 -0.07 1.87
CA VAL A 71 -2.50 -1.24 1.70
C VAL A 71 -3.96 -0.88 2.01
N ASP A 72 -4.21 -0.19 3.13
CA ASP A 72 -5.54 0.30 3.47
C ASP A 72 -6.09 1.24 2.39
N THR A 73 -5.25 2.13 1.85
CA THR A 73 -5.63 3.04 0.76
C THR A 73 -6.00 2.28 -0.53
N ILE A 74 -5.21 1.27 -0.92
CA ILE A 74 -5.48 0.44 -2.10
C ILE A 74 -6.75 -0.40 -1.91
N SER A 75 -7.04 -0.86 -0.70
CA SER A 75 -8.28 -1.59 -0.37
C SER A 75 -9.56 -0.79 -0.58
N SER A 76 -9.45 0.52 -0.85
CA SER A 76 -10.59 1.39 -1.21
C SER A 76 -10.80 1.53 -2.71
N ILE A 77 -9.91 0.96 -3.53
CA ILE A 77 -10.00 0.95 -4.99
C ILE A 77 -10.58 -0.40 -5.41
N ASP A 78 -11.86 -0.44 -5.74
CA ASP A 78 -12.50 -1.65 -6.24
C ASP A 78 -11.87 -2.10 -7.57
N GLY A 79 -11.57 -3.41 -7.69
CA GLY A 79 -11.08 -4.01 -8.92
C GLY A 79 -10.15 -5.21 -8.69
N ASP A 80 -10.10 -6.08 -9.69
CA ASP A 80 -9.26 -7.28 -9.68
C ASP A 80 -7.77 -6.94 -9.60
N GLU A 81 -7.35 -5.83 -10.20
CA GLU A 81 -5.96 -5.38 -10.17
C GLU A 81 -5.53 -4.93 -8.77
N SER A 82 -6.41 -4.26 -8.01
CA SER A 82 -6.14 -3.91 -6.61
C SER A 82 -5.98 -5.17 -5.77
N PHE A 83 -6.86 -6.16 -5.95
CA PHE A 83 -6.74 -7.46 -5.29
C PHE A 83 -5.42 -8.16 -5.65
N ASN A 84 -5.11 -8.26 -6.94
CA ASN A 84 -3.87 -8.90 -7.43
C ASN A 84 -2.62 -8.21 -6.88
N TYR A 85 -2.64 -6.88 -6.81
CA TYR A 85 -1.55 -6.11 -6.21
C TYR A 85 -1.37 -6.47 -4.73
N LEU A 86 -2.46 -6.47 -3.96
CA LEU A 86 -2.43 -6.81 -2.53
C LEU A 86 -1.97 -8.25 -2.30
N PHE A 87 -2.36 -9.18 -3.17
CA PHE A 87 -1.91 -10.56 -3.10
C PHE A 87 -0.39 -10.69 -3.35
N ASN A 88 0.13 -10.02 -4.38
CA ASN A 88 1.57 -10.00 -4.63
C ASN A 88 2.33 -9.38 -3.45
N GLN A 89 1.82 -8.28 -2.87
CA GLN A 89 2.43 -7.66 -1.69
C GLN A 89 2.33 -8.54 -0.44
N PHE A 90 1.27 -9.32 -0.28
CA PHE A 90 1.17 -10.33 0.79
C PHE A 90 2.28 -11.38 0.67
N LEU A 91 2.50 -11.92 -0.54
CA LEU A 91 3.56 -12.90 -0.79
C LEU A 91 4.96 -12.27 -0.59
N ASP A 92 5.20 -11.08 -1.15
CA ASP A 92 6.47 -10.36 -1.02
C ASP A 92 6.80 -10.03 0.44
N ALA A 93 5.79 -9.68 1.26
CA ALA A 93 5.98 -9.37 2.67
C ALA A 93 6.35 -10.61 3.50
N LEU A 94 5.93 -11.79 3.07
CA LEU A 94 6.23 -13.07 3.71
C LEU A 94 7.46 -13.78 3.16
N ASP A 95 8.11 -13.21 2.14
CA ASP A 95 9.37 -13.73 1.63
C ASP A 95 10.42 -13.75 2.77
N ASP A 96 11.22 -14.82 2.81
CA ASP A 96 12.07 -15.22 3.95
C ASP A 96 13.04 -14.09 4.38
N ASP A 97 13.42 -13.23 3.44
CA ASP A 97 14.34 -12.11 3.67
C ASP A 97 13.68 -10.86 4.27
N ARG A 98 12.35 -10.71 4.18
CA ARG A 98 11.60 -9.54 4.71
C ARG A 98 10.87 -9.86 6.00
N ASN A 99 10.09 -10.94 6.02
CA ASN A 99 9.29 -11.36 7.16
C ASN A 99 8.47 -10.20 7.81
N GLU A 100 7.84 -9.38 6.97
CA GLU A 100 7.04 -8.23 7.37
C GLU A 100 5.61 -8.64 7.70
N VAL A 101 5.47 -9.34 8.83
CA VAL A 101 4.22 -9.89 9.36
C VAL A 101 3.08 -8.85 9.38
N ALA A 102 3.35 -7.62 9.80
CA ALA A 102 2.34 -6.56 9.86
C ALA A 102 1.82 -6.13 8.47
N THR A 103 2.71 -6.01 7.49
CA THR A 103 2.35 -5.71 6.10
C THR A 103 1.53 -6.86 5.51
N ALA A 104 1.97 -8.10 5.73
CA ALA A 104 1.27 -9.29 5.25
C ALA A 104 -0.16 -9.38 5.82
N GLU A 105 -0.31 -9.21 7.14
CA GLU A 105 -1.63 -9.20 7.78
C GLU A 105 -2.52 -8.10 7.21
N ALA A 106 -2.00 -6.88 7.02
CA ALA A 106 -2.75 -5.79 6.42
C ALA A 106 -3.21 -6.13 4.99
N CYS A 107 -2.33 -6.73 4.17
CA CYS A 107 -2.68 -7.17 2.82
C CYS A 107 -3.80 -8.21 2.83
N TYR A 108 -3.73 -9.18 3.74
CA TYR A 108 -4.75 -10.22 3.89
C TYR A 108 -6.12 -9.61 4.26
N GLN A 109 -6.16 -8.74 5.27
CA GLN A 109 -7.39 -8.05 5.67
C GLN A 109 -7.95 -7.16 4.54
N ALA A 110 -7.07 -6.51 3.77
CA ALA A 110 -7.46 -5.72 2.61
C ALA A 110 -8.05 -6.59 1.48
N MET A 111 -7.48 -7.76 1.20
CA MET A 111 -8.04 -8.71 0.25
C MET A 111 -9.41 -9.24 0.69
N LEU A 112 -9.58 -9.57 1.98
CA LEU A 112 -10.88 -9.95 2.54
C LEU A 112 -11.93 -8.85 2.39
N LYS A 113 -11.53 -7.59 2.57
CA LYS A 113 -12.42 -6.43 2.39
C LYS A 113 -12.86 -6.26 0.93
N LEU A 114 -11.97 -6.52 -0.03
CA LEU A 114 -12.27 -6.39 -1.46
C LEU A 114 -13.10 -7.57 -1.98
N ASP A 115 -12.68 -8.80 -1.70
CA ASP A 115 -13.33 -10.02 -2.20
C ASP A 115 -13.00 -11.23 -1.31
N ALA A 116 -13.75 -11.40 -0.22
CA ALA A 116 -13.60 -12.52 0.69
C ALA A 116 -13.87 -13.88 0.02
N ASP A 117 -14.82 -13.95 -0.92
CA ASP A 117 -15.14 -15.18 -1.65
C ASP A 117 -13.95 -15.63 -2.51
N ARG A 118 -13.22 -14.67 -3.10
CA ARG A 118 -11.98 -14.94 -3.84
C ARG A 118 -10.86 -15.41 -2.94
N VAL A 119 -10.69 -14.84 -1.75
CA VAL A 119 -9.70 -15.29 -0.75
C VAL A 119 -9.88 -16.78 -0.43
N GLU A 120 -11.11 -17.22 -0.21
CA GLU A 120 -11.42 -18.64 0.04
C GLU A 120 -11.24 -19.49 -1.24
N ARG A 121 -11.80 -19.04 -2.37
CA ARG A 121 -11.74 -19.76 -3.65
C ARG A 121 -10.31 -20.02 -4.12
N GLU A 122 -9.39 -19.09 -3.88
CA GLU A 122 -7.98 -19.19 -4.25
C GLU A 122 -7.12 -19.81 -3.14
N GLY A 123 -7.70 -20.15 -1.98
CA GLY A 123 -7.01 -20.81 -0.87
C GLY A 123 -5.97 -19.94 -0.16
N ILE A 124 -6.09 -18.61 -0.24
CA ILE A 124 -5.15 -17.66 0.36
C ILE A 124 -5.19 -17.78 1.90
N ASN A 125 -6.36 -18.05 2.47
CA ASN A 125 -6.55 -18.33 3.89
C ASN A 125 -5.90 -19.65 4.37
N LEU A 126 -5.41 -20.49 3.46
CA LEU A 126 -4.69 -21.73 3.75
C LEU A 126 -3.16 -21.56 3.67
N HIS A 127 -2.67 -20.33 3.43
CA HIS A 127 -1.24 -20.07 3.33
C HIS A 127 -0.51 -20.49 4.63
N PRO A 128 0.69 -21.11 4.55
CA PRO A 128 1.42 -21.62 5.72
C PRO A 128 1.67 -20.59 6.83
N TYR A 129 1.71 -19.31 6.50
CA TYR A 129 1.79 -18.23 7.49
C TYR A 129 0.68 -18.26 8.55
N PHE A 130 -0.51 -18.77 8.19
CA PHE A 130 -1.66 -18.87 9.08
C PHE A 130 -1.73 -20.20 9.88
N LEU A 131 -0.79 -21.11 9.69
CA LEU A 131 -0.75 -22.45 10.31
C LEU A 131 0.31 -22.54 11.43
#